data_AF-A0A3C0GKB7-F1
#
_entry.id   AF-A0A3C0GKB7-F1
#
_cell.length_a   1.000
_cell.length_b   1.000
_cell.length_c   1.000
_cell.angle_alpha   90.00
_cell.angle_beta   90.00
_cell.angle_gamma   90.00
#
_symmetry.space_group_name_H-M   'P 1'
#
loop_
_entity.id
_entity.type
_entity.pdbx_description
1 polymer ?
#
loop_
_entity_poly.entity_id
_entity_poly.type
_entity_poly.pdbx_seq_one_letter_code
_entity_poly.pdbx_strand_id
1 'polypeptide(L)' 'MSPYRNLEEYNLEITDEVKSRYSSIIDEIGEDVAREGLVKTPERAAKAMLFLTQGYKQDAVEILKGAMF' A
#
# COMPACT_ATOMS: atom_id res chain seq x y z
N MET A 1 -21.83 -13.71 -8.45
CA MET A 1 -20.49 -13.48 -9.01
C MET A 1 -19.75 -12.59 -8.03
N SER A 2 -18.66 -13.04 -7.41
CA SER A 2 -18.03 -12.31 -6.29
C SER A 2 -17.55 -10.92 -6.75
N PRO A 3 -17.95 -9.81 -6.09
CA PRO A 3 -17.70 -8.45 -6.54
C PRO A 3 -16.29 -7.93 -6.20
N TYR A 4 -15.43 -8.77 -5.62
CA TYR A 4 -14.08 -8.38 -5.23
C TYR A 4 -13.12 -8.61 -6.39
N ARG A 5 -13.01 -7.61 -7.26
CA ARG A 5 -11.84 -7.48 -8.15
C ARG A 5 -10.65 -7.19 -7.23
N ASN A 6 -9.72 -8.15 -7.14
CA ASN A 6 -8.60 -8.17 -6.20
C ASN A 6 -7.89 -6.81 -6.09
N LEU A 7 -7.69 -6.34 -4.85
CA LEU A 7 -6.86 -5.19 -4.47
C LEU A 7 -5.35 -5.47 -4.63
N GLU A 8 -4.97 -6.33 -5.58
CA GLU A 8 -3.63 -6.94 -5.63
C GLU A 8 -2.75 -6.42 -6.77
N GLU A 9 -3.23 -5.52 -7.63
CA GLU A 9 -2.34 -4.79 -8.54
C GLU A 9 -1.82 -3.52 -7.86
N TYR A 10 -1.01 -3.71 -6.82
CA TYR A 10 -0.08 -2.65 -6.45
C TYR A 10 0.91 -2.51 -7.59
N ASN A 11 1.09 -1.29 -8.11
CA ASN A 11 2.20 -1.03 -9.03
C ASN A 11 3.51 -1.39 -8.28
N LEU A 12 4.18 -2.44 -8.74
CA LEU A 12 5.38 -2.98 -8.10
C LEU A 12 6.48 -1.93 -7.99
N GLU A 13 6.64 -1.10 -9.01
CA GLU A 13 7.64 -0.03 -9.07
C GLU A 13 7.39 1.03 -8.00
N ILE A 14 6.14 1.52 -7.89
CA ILE A 14 5.76 2.49 -6.85
C ILE A 14 5.90 1.87 -5.45
N THR A 15 5.51 0.61 -5.31
CA THR A 15 5.57 -0.10 -4.02
C THR A 15 7.01 -0.26 -3.55
N ASP A 16 7.92 -0.62 -4.46
CA ASP A 16 9.35 -0.74 -4.16
C ASP A 16 10.00 0.61 -3.84
N GLU A 17 9.61 1.68 -4.53
CA GLU A 17 10.09 3.03 -4.22
C GLU A 17 9.63 3.48 -2.82
N VAL A 18 8.34 3.33 -2.51
CA VAL A 18 7.78 3.71 -1.20
C VAL A 18 8.37 2.83 -0.09
N LYS A 19 8.58 1.53 -0.35
CA LYS A 19 9.28 0.62 0.56
C LYS A 19 10.71 1.09 0.85
N SER A 20 11.46 1.50 -0.18
CA SER A 20 12.81 2.05 0.01
C SER A 20 12.79 3.31 0.88
N ARG A 21 11.82 4.20 0.67
CA ARG A 21 11.64 5.41 1.51
C ARG A 21 11.32 5.06 2.96
N TYR A 22 10.46 4.07 3.21
CA TYR A 22 10.20 3.60 4.58
C TYR A 22 11.42 2.95 5.24
N SER A 23 12.28 2.28 4.46
CA SER A 23 13.56 1.77 4.98
C SER A 23 14.45 2.93 5.45
N SER A 24 14.58 3.99 4.66
CA SER A 24 15.32 5.20 5.05
C SER A 24 14.73 5.88 6.28
N ILE A 25 13.40 6.01 6.36
CA ILE A 25 12.74 6.61 7.52
C ILE A 25 13.05 5.83 8.81
N ILE A 26 13.04 4.49 8.75
CA ILE A 26 13.35 3.65 9.92
C ILE A 26 14.81 3.81 10.35
N ASP A 27 15.74 3.88 9.40
CA ASP A 27 17.15 4.14 9.68
C ASP A 27 17.38 5.55 10.26
N GLU A 28 16.72 6.56 9.71
CA GLU A 28 16.81 7.97 10.15
C GLU A 28 16.30 8.20 11.58
N ILE A 29 15.35 7.40 12.07
CA ILE A 29 14.88 7.46 13.46
C ILE A 29 15.78 6.68 14.43
N GLY A 30 16.88 6.10 13.95
CA GLY A 30 17.87 5.38 14.76
C GLY A 30 17.52 3.91 15.02
N GLU A 31 16.60 3.32 14.25
CA GLU A 31 16.26 1.90 14.33
C GLU A 31 17.07 1.07 13.32
N ASP A 32 17.37 -0.18 13.67
CA ASP A 32 18.03 -1.13 12.77
C ASP A 32 17.03 -1.80 11.84
N VAL A 33 17.06 -1.47 10.55
CA VAL A 33 16.19 -2.08 9.52
C VAL A 33 16.41 -3.60 9.40
N ALA A 34 17.60 -4.11 9.72
CA ALA A 34 17.93 -5.53 9.68
C ALA A 34 17.45 -6.31 10.91
N ARG A 35 16.94 -5.62 11.95
CA ARG A 35 16.34 -6.25 13.12
C ARG A 35 15.19 -7.16 12.69
N GLU A 36 15.12 -8.38 13.24
CA GLU A 36 14.16 -9.42 12.84
C GLU A 36 12.71 -8.90 12.68
N GLY A 37 12.24 -8.09 13.64
CA GLY A 37 10.90 -7.51 13.62
C GLY A 37 10.69 -6.36 12.63
N LEU A 38 11.74 -5.82 12.03
CA LEU A 38 11.73 -4.69 11.11
C LEU A 38 12.03 -5.05 9.65
N VAL A 39 12.62 -6.22 9.38
CA VAL A 39 12.98 -6.65 8.01
C VAL A 39 11.82 -6.50 7.02
N LYS A 40 10.59 -6.84 7.44
CA LYS A 40 9.38 -6.73 6.60
C LYS A 40 8.55 -5.45 6.85
N THR A 41 8.96 -4.59 7.77
CA THR A 41 8.22 -3.38 8.11
C THR A 41 8.17 -2.37 6.97
N PRO A 42 9.25 -2.09 6.22
CA PRO A 42 9.18 -1.19 5.07
C PRO A 42 8.14 -1.61 4.03
N GLU A 43 8.07 -2.90 3.71
CA GLU A 43 7.11 -3.43 2.74
C GLU A 43 5.67 -3.33 3.25
N ARG A 44 5.43 -3.71 4.52
CA ARG A 44 4.10 -3.62 5.12
C ARG A 44 3.62 -2.17 5.22
N ALA A 45 4.50 -1.25 5.59
CA ALA A 45 4.20 0.17 5.68
C ALA A 45 3.87 0.77 4.30
N ALA A 46 4.63 0.43 3.27
CA ALA A 46 4.36 0.85 1.90
C ALA A 46 2.98 0.39 1.42
N LYS A 47 2.67 -0.90 1.58
CA LYS A 47 1.35 -1.46 1.22
C LYS A 47 0.20 -0.82 2.00
N ALA A 48 0.38 -0.63 3.31
CA ALA A 48 -0.61 0.03 4.16
C ALA A 48 -0.87 1.47 3.71
N MET A 49 0.18 2.25 3.41
CA MET A 49 0.03 3.62 2.93
C MET A 49 -0.70 3.68 1.58
N LEU A 50 -0.35 2.81 0.63
CA LEU A 50 -1.03 2.73 -0.66
C LEU A 50 -2.51 2.36 -0.51
N PHE A 51 -2.83 1.41 0.37
CA PHE A 51 -4.20 1.04 0.68
C PHE A 51 -5.00 2.19 1.31
N LEU A 52 -4.41 2.88 2.31
CA LEU A 52 -5.07 3.99 3.00
C LEU A 52 -5.33 5.19 2.06
N THR A 53 -4.53 5.33 1.01
CA THR A 53 -4.61 6.45 0.05
C THR A 53 -5.26 6.06 -1.29
N GLN A 54 -5.72 4.82 -1.45
CA GLN A 54 -6.30 4.33 -2.71
C GLN A 54 -7.53 5.13 -3.16
N GLY A 55 -8.25 5.73 -2.23
CA GLY A 55 -9.45 6.54 -2.49
C GLY A 55 -9.22 7.73 -3.42
N TYR A 56 -7.99 8.26 -3.51
CA TYR A 56 -7.67 9.33 -4.45
C TYR A 56 -7.80 8.91 -5.93
N LYS A 57 -7.75 7.61 -6.22
CA LYS A 57 -7.89 7.06 -7.58
C LYS A 57 -9.22 6.31 -7.78
N GLN A 58 -10.13 6.38 -6.81
CA GLN A 58 -11.44 5.75 -6.90
C GLN A 58 -12.47 6.73 -7.48
N ASP A 59 -13.35 6.24 -8.36
CA ASP A 59 -14.50 6.99 -8.87
C ASP A 59 -15.76 6.59 -8.09
N ALA A 60 -16.27 7.54 -7.28
CA ALA A 60 -17.49 7.33 -6.51
C ALA A 60 -18.73 7.07 -7.38
N VAL A 61 -18.80 7.67 -8.57
CA VAL A 61 -19.92 7.46 -9.50
C VAL A 61 -19.88 6.05 -10.07
N GLU A 62 -18.69 5.55 -10.43
CA GLU A 62 -18.51 4.17 -10.89
C GLU A 62 -18.92 3.18 -9.79
N ILE A 63 -18.46 3.40 -8.55
CA ILE A 63 -18.78 2.56 -7.38
C ILE A 63 -20.30 2.50 -7.16
N LEU A 64 -20.99 3.64 -7.21
CA LEU A 64 -22.44 3.69 -7.02
C LEU A 64 -23.21 3.02 -8.15
N LYS A 65 -22.79 3.21 -9.41
CA LYS A 65 -23.41 2.57 -10.58
C LYS A 65 -23.30 1.04 -10.54
N GLY A 66 -22.21 0.51 -9.98
CA GLY A 66 -22.02 -0.93 -9.78
C GLY A 66 -22.99 -1.58 -8.80
N ALA A 67 -23.71 -0.79 -7.99
CA ALA A 67 -24.65 -1.27 -6.97
C ALA A 67 -26.14 -1.08 -7.33
N MET A 68 -26.45 -0.61 -8.55
CA MET A 68 -27.83 -0.44 -9.01
C MET A 68 -28.37 -1.74 -9.64
N PHE A 69 -29.64 -2.05 -9.40
CA PHE A 69 -30.36 -3.23 -9.93
C PHE A 69 -31.45 -2.81 -10.93
#